data_AF-A0A915M949-F1
#
_entry.id   AF-A0A915M949-F1
#
_cell.length_a   1.000
_cell.length_b   1.000
_cell.length_c   1.000
_cell.angle_alpha   90.00
_cell.angle_beta   90.00
_cell.angle_gamma   90.00
#
_symmetry.space_group_name_H-M   'P 1'
#
loop_
_entity.id
_entity.type
_entity.pdbx_description
1 polymer ?
#
loop_
_entity_poly.entity_id
_entity_poly.type
_entity_poly.pdbx_seq_one_letter_code
_entity_poly.pdbx_strand_id
1 'polypeptide(L)'
;MSQKHVKQAARGQRQIYEENRQTLIAYTLASFTSLTVVGILNYFVLNAARGDWIGLIVSTICQLSSLGLMFSMMKNARNEKNQIVDAGLDLNDPQAFGEYCKDVVILSVLVQILSLFSAYFYLLLLILPMFGFYKLWTKLLGPWFFAPAPEIDENTDGKKKRDKRREKTVYLRR
;
A
#
# COMPACT_ATOMS: atom_id res chain seq x y z
N MET A 1 10.24 26.62 3.50
CA MET A 1 9.02 26.69 4.34
C MET A 1 8.74 25.30 4.88
N SER A 2 8.98 25.08 6.17
CA SER A 2 8.72 23.79 6.83
C SER A 2 7.21 23.61 7.02
N GLN A 3 6.59 22.65 6.33
CA GLN A 3 5.19 22.30 6.57
C GLN A 3 5.06 21.82 8.03
N LYS A 4 4.32 22.58 8.84
CA LYS A 4 3.91 22.13 10.18
C LYS A 4 2.99 20.93 10.00
N HIS A 5 3.47 19.76 10.39
CA HIS A 5 2.66 18.56 10.54
C HIS A 5 1.54 18.84 11.55
N VAL A 6 0.33 19.07 11.05
CA VAL A 6 -0.87 19.04 11.88
C VAL A 6 -1.07 17.57 12.26
N LYS A 7 -0.73 17.21 13.51
CA LYS A 7 -1.06 15.89 14.06
C LYS A 7 -2.57 15.75 14.05
N GLN A 8 -3.10 14.95 13.14
CA GLN A 8 -4.50 14.59 13.08
C GLN A 8 -4.88 13.95 14.43
N ALA A 9 -6.00 14.37 15.02
CA ALA A 9 -6.44 13.86 16.32
C ALA A 9 -6.58 12.33 16.26
N ALA A 10 -6.01 11.63 17.24
CA ALA A 10 -6.03 10.16 17.29
C ALA A 10 -7.48 9.67 17.36
N ARG A 11 -7.95 9.04 16.28
CA ARG A 11 -9.27 8.40 16.21
C ARG A 11 -9.31 7.18 17.12
N GLY A 12 -10.48 6.88 17.70
CA GLY A 12 -10.64 5.71 18.57
C GLY A 12 -10.58 4.40 17.79
N GLN A 13 -9.99 3.35 18.37
CA GLN A 13 -9.83 2.02 17.72
C GLN A 13 -11.15 1.46 17.16
N ARG A 14 -12.26 1.59 17.91
CA ARG A 14 -13.57 1.16 17.43
C ARG A 14 -14.05 1.92 16.20
N GLN A 15 -13.75 3.22 16.12
CA GLN A 15 -14.09 4.05 14.97
C GLN A 15 -13.27 3.65 13.75
N ILE A 16 -11.95 3.47 13.91
CA ILE A 16 -11.04 3.02 12.83
C ILE A 16 -11.53 1.69 12.27
N TYR A 17 -11.92 0.74 13.14
CA TYR A 17 -12.44 -0.55 12.69
C TYR A 17 -13.71 -0.42 11.83
N GLU A 18 -14.67 0.39 12.24
CA GLU A 18 -15.92 0.54 11.48
C GLU A 18 -15.68 1.27 10.15
N GLU A 19 -14.85 2.31 10.15
CA GLU A 19 -14.45 3.04 8.94
C GLU A 19 -13.68 2.13 7.96
N ASN A 20 -12.74 1.32 8.46
CA ASN A 20 -12.02 0.33 7.66
C ASN A 20 -12.97 -0.69 7.02
N ARG A 21 -13.93 -1.20 7.80
CA ARG A 21 -14.93 -2.15 7.32
C ARG A 21 -15.82 -1.54 6.23
N GLN A 22 -16.31 -0.33 6.46
CA GLN A 22 -17.12 0.39 5.46
C GLN A 22 -16.34 0.63 4.18
N THR A 23 -15.06 1.01 4.30
CA THR A 23 -14.16 1.20 3.17
C THR A 23 -14.01 -0.09 2.38
N LEU A 24 -13.66 -1.21 3.02
CA LEU A 24 -13.50 -2.48 2.31
C LEU A 24 -14.80 -2.90 1.59
N ILE A 25 -15.95 -2.74 2.23
CA ILE A 25 -17.26 -3.06 1.62
C ILE A 25 -17.51 -2.18 0.39
N ALA A 26 -17.28 -0.87 0.48
CA ALA A 26 -17.49 0.05 -0.63
C ALA A 26 -16.64 -0.31 -1.87
N TYR A 27 -15.35 -0.61 -1.66
CA TYR A 27 -14.44 -0.97 -2.75
C TYR A 27 -14.68 -2.38 -3.29
N THR A 28 -15.11 -3.32 -2.45
CA THR A 28 -15.54 -4.65 -2.88
C THR A 28 -16.79 -4.56 -3.75
N LEU A 29 -17.78 -3.77 -3.32
CA LEU A 29 -19.01 -3.54 -4.07
C LEU A 29 -18.70 -2.90 -5.42
N ALA A 30 -17.87 -1.85 -5.44
CA ALA A 30 -17.44 -1.20 -6.68
C ALA A 30 -16.78 -2.19 -7.66
N SER A 31 -15.88 -3.05 -7.17
CA SER A 31 -15.19 -4.05 -7.99
C SER A 31 -16.15 -5.12 -8.53
N PHE A 32 -17.08 -5.59 -7.71
CA PHE A 32 -18.07 -6.58 -8.13
C PHE A 32 -19.06 -5.99 -9.15
N THR A 33 -19.51 -4.75 -8.92
CA THR A 33 -20.39 -4.03 -9.82
C THR A 33 -19.73 -3.81 -11.18
N SER A 34 -18.49 -3.30 -11.22
CA SER A 34 -17.79 -3.05 -12.48
C SER A 34 -17.55 -4.35 -13.26
N LEU A 35 -17.09 -5.42 -12.59
CA LEU A 35 -16.90 -6.73 -13.22
C LEU A 35 -18.21 -7.26 -13.80
N THR A 36 -19.29 -7.21 -13.04
CA THR A 36 -20.60 -7.76 -13.45
C THR A 36 -21.17 -6.96 -14.62
N VAL A 37 -21.20 -5.63 -14.53
CA VAL A 37 -21.74 -4.77 -15.59
C VAL A 37 -20.93 -4.92 -16.88
N VAL A 38 -19.60 -4.83 -16.80
CA VAL A 38 -18.73 -4.89 -17.98
C VAL A 38 -18.75 -6.30 -18.58
N GLY A 39 -18.75 -7.34 -17.75
CA GLY A 39 -18.86 -8.73 -18.20
C GLY A 39 -20.17 -9.00 -18.95
N ILE A 40 -21.30 -8.51 -18.41
CA ILE A 40 -22.62 -8.65 -19.06
C ILE A 40 -22.65 -7.90 -20.39
N LEU A 41 -22.18 -6.65 -20.44
CA LEU A 41 -22.17 -5.86 -21.67
C LEU A 41 -21.26 -6.48 -22.74
N ASN A 42 -20.09 -6.96 -22.35
CA ASN A 42 -19.15 -7.64 -23.25
C ASN A 42 -19.75 -8.93 -23.84
N TYR A 43 -20.47 -9.70 -23.02
CA TYR A 43 -21.07 -10.96 -23.45
C TYR A 43 -22.33 -10.76 -24.32
N PHE A 44 -23.28 -9.92 -23.87
CA PHE A 44 -24.60 -9.83 -24.49
C PHE A 44 -24.73 -8.74 -25.56
N VAL A 45 -23.97 -7.65 -25.45
CA VAL A 45 -24.15 -6.46 -26.31
C VAL A 45 -23.01 -6.34 -27.31
N LEU A 46 -21.77 -6.36 -26.83
CA LEU A 46 -20.60 -5.99 -27.63
C LEU A 46 -19.97 -7.17 -28.38
N ASN A 47 -20.32 -8.42 -28.06
CA ASN A 47 -19.67 -9.62 -28.60
C ASN A 47 -18.14 -9.52 -28.53
N ALA A 48 -17.64 -9.24 -27.32
CA ALA A 48 -16.28 -8.80 -27.09
C ALA A 48 -15.22 -9.83 -27.54
N ALA A 49 -14.08 -9.33 -28.03
CA ALA A 49 -12.99 -10.15 -28.51
C ALA A 49 -12.20 -10.78 -27.35
N ARG A 50 -11.32 -11.73 -27.67
CA ARG A 50 -10.45 -12.38 -26.66
C ARG A 50 -9.62 -11.37 -25.86
N GLY A 51 -9.20 -10.28 -26.50
CA GLY A 51 -8.43 -9.21 -25.86
C GLY A 51 -9.19 -8.53 -24.72
N ASP A 52 -10.49 -8.27 -24.90
CA ASP A 52 -11.34 -7.65 -23.88
C ASP A 52 -11.48 -8.55 -22.65
N TRP A 53 -11.68 -9.86 -22.87
CA TRP A 53 -11.75 -10.84 -21.79
C TRP A 53 -10.42 -10.97 -21.02
N ILE A 54 -9.30 -10.97 -21.74
CA ILE A 54 -7.97 -10.99 -21.10
C ILE A 54 -7.77 -9.72 -20.26
N GLY A 55 -8.08 -8.55 -20.81
CA GLY A 55 -8.01 -7.29 -20.06
C GLY A 55 -8.93 -7.26 -18.84
N LEU A 56 -10.14 -7.80 -18.97
CA LEU A 56 -11.10 -7.91 -17.86
C LEU A 56 -10.56 -8.83 -16.76
N ILE A 57 -9.97 -9.96 -17.12
CA ILE A 57 -9.32 -10.88 -16.15
C ILE A 57 -8.14 -10.19 -15.45
N VAL A 58 -7.25 -9.55 -16.20
CA VAL A 58 -6.07 -8.86 -15.64
C VAL A 58 -6.49 -7.74 -14.68
N SER A 59 -7.43 -6.89 -15.08
CA SER A 59 -7.97 -5.83 -14.20
C SER A 59 -8.64 -6.39 -12.94
N THR A 60 -9.35 -7.51 -13.05
CA THR A 60 -9.98 -8.19 -11.91
C THR A 60 -8.93 -8.75 -10.95
N ILE A 61 -7.84 -9.34 -11.46
CA ILE A 61 -6.73 -9.81 -10.62
C ILE A 61 -6.10 -8.65 -9.86
N CYS A 62 -5.92 -7.47 -10.49
CA CYS A 62 -5.44 -6.27 -9.81
C CYS A 62 -6.38 -5.84 -8.67
N GLN A 63 -7.68 -5.82 -8.91
CA GLN A 63 -8.70 -5.50 -7.89
C GLN A 63 -8.65 -6.51 -6.73
N LEU A 64 -8.68 -7.81 -7.01
CA LEU A 64 -8.66 -8.87 -5.99
C LEU A 64 -7.37 -8.84 -5.17
N SER A 65 -6.23 -8.62 -5.82
CA SER A 65 -4.94 -8.49 -5.14
C SER A 65 -4.94 -7.29 -4.18
N SER A 66 -5.47 -6.14 -4.63
CA SER A 66 -5.58 -4.95 -3.80
C SER A 66 -6.55 -5.11 -2.62
N LEU A 67 -7.72 -5.70 -2.87
CA LEU A 67 -8.70 -6.04 -1.83
C LEU A 67 -8.12 -7.03 -0.81
N GLY A 68 -7.35 -8.03 -1.26
CA GLY A 68 -6.65 -8.97 -0.38
C GLY A 68 -5.62 -8.27 0.52
N LEU A 69 -4.87 -7.30 -0.01
CA LEU A 69 -3.95 -6.48 0.77
C LEU A 69 -4.69 -5.62 1.79
N MET A 70 -5.79 -4.94 1.41
CA MET A 70 -6.61 -4.16 2.34
C MET A 70 -7.21 -5.04 3.44
N PHE A 71 -7.70 -6.23 3.09
CA PHE A 71 -8.22 -7.20 4.06
C PHE A 71 -7.14 -7.63 5.06
N SER A 72 -5.91 -7.87 4.59
CA SER A 72 -4.79 -8.19 5.47
C SER A 72 -4.42 -7.02 6.40
N MET A 73 -4.54 -5.77 5.95
CA MET A 73 -4.22 -4.57 6.73
C MET A 73 -5.22 -4.31 7.87
N MET A 74 -6.50 -4.63 7.66
CA MET A 74 -7.54 -4.44 8.67
C MET A 74 -7.69 -5.60 9.68
N LYS A 75 -6.75 -6.54 9.71
CA LYS A 75 -6.80 -7.67 10.64
C LYS A 75 -6.78 -7.14 12.08
N ASN A 76 -7.86 -7.38 12.80
CA ASN A 76 -8.08 -6.84 14.14
C ASN A 76 -7.67 -7.83 15.24
N ALA A 77 -7.36 -7.30 16.43
CA ALA A 77 -7.19 -8.06 17.65
C ALA A 77 -8.31 -7.74 18.64
N ARG A 78 -8.88 -8.78 19.24
CA ARG A 78 -9.99 -8.66 20.20
C ARG A 78 -9.62 -9.29 21.54
N ASN A 79 -10.15 -8.73 22.62
CA ASN A 79 -10.02 -9.28 23.97
C ASN A 79 -11.02 -10.45 24.17
N GLU A 80 -10.89 -11.17 25.29
CA GLU A 80 -11.80 -12.25 25.74
C GLU A 80 -13.27 -11.82 25.79
N LYS A 81 -13.54 -10.53 26.06
CA LYS A 81 -14.87 -9.92 26.04
C LYS A 81 -15.35 -9.50 24.63
N ASN A 82 -14.66 -9.95 23.57
CA ASN A 82 -14.91 -9.62 22.16
C ASN A 82 -14.85 -8.10 21.83
N GLN A 83 -14.17 -7.32 22.67
CA GLN A 83 -13.94 -5.89 22.46
C GLN A 83 -12.70 -5.69 21.57
N ILE A 84 -12.75 -4.72 20.65
CA ILE A 84 -11.65 -4.39 19.75
C ILE A 84 -10.52 -3.75 20.57
N VAL A 85 -9.38 -4.43 20.64
CA VAL A 85 -8.15 -3.95 21.28
C VAL A 85 -7.28 -3.24 20.25
N ASP A 86 -7.23 -3.79 19.05
CA ASP A 86 -6.51 -3.24 17.90
C ASP A 86 -7.38 -3.38 16.65
N ALA A 87 -7.59 -2.27 15.94
CA ALA A 87 -8.35 -2.21 14.70
C ALA A 87 -7.55 -2.63 13.46
N GLY A 88 -6.24 -2.85 13.61
CA GLY A 88 -5.31 -3.02 12.51
C GLY A 88 -4.83 -1.68 11.94
N LEU A 89 -4.26 -1.72 10.74
CA LEU A 89 -3.81 -0.52 10.06
C LEU A 89 -5.03 0.31 9.59
N ASP A 90 -5.02 1.62 9.84
CA ASP A 90 -6.04 2.52 9.32
C ASP A 90 -5.92 2.61 7.80
N LEU A 91 -6.93 2.13 7.07
CA LEU A 91 -6.97 2.20 5.62
C LEU A 91 -7.19 3.63 5.14
N ASN A 92 -7.78 4.49 5.97
CA ASN A 92 -8.17 5.86 5.64
C ASN A 92 -7.14 6.91 6.05
N ASP A 93 -5.99 6.49 6.57
CA ASP A 93 -4.84 7.37 6.74
C ASP A 93 -4.21 7.68 5.36
N PRO A 94 -4.16 8.95 4.93
CA PRO A 94 -3.59 9.35 3.64
C PRO A 94 -2.10 9.00 3.46
N GLN A 95 -1.38 8.75 4.56
CA GLN A 95 0.03 8.38 4.52
C GLN A 95 0.24 6.85 4.58
N ALA A 96 -0.82 6.09 4.85
CA ALA A 96 -0.75 4.64 4.93
C ALA A 96 -0.75 3.99 3.54
N PHE A 97 -0.24 2.77 3.51
CA PHE A 97 -0.20 1.97 2.27
C PHE A 97 -1.60 1.67 1.71
N GLY A 98 -2.64 1.71 2.56
CA GLY A 98 -4.03 1.49 2.16
C GLY A 98 -4.52 2.41 1.05
N GLU A 99 -3.99 3.64 0.95
CA GLU A 99 -4.35 4.57 -0.12
C GLU A 99 -3.93 4.04 -1.50
N TYR A 100 -2.73 3.46 -1.62
CA TYR A 100 -2.28 2.86 -2.88
C TYR A 100 -3.17 1.68 -3.29
N CYS A 101 -3.67 0.92 -2.32
CA CYS A 101 -4.60 -0.16 -2.60
C CYS A 101 -5.93 0.38 -3.15
N LYS A 102 -6.48 1.44 -2.55
CA LYS A 102 -7.68 2.11 -3.06
C LYS A 102 -7.49 2.64 -4.47
N ASP A 103 -6.36 3.29 -4.75
CA ASP A 103 -6.03 3.82 -6.07
C ASP A 103 -5.98 2.71 -7.14
N VAL A 104 -5.40 1.54 -6.81
CA VAL A 104 -5.38 0.38 -7.70
C VAL A 104 -6.79 -0.08 -8.05
N VAL A 105 -7.70 -0.13 -7.07
CA VAL A 105 -9.09 -0.55 -7.32
C VAL A 105 -9.82 0.50 -8.16
N ILE A 106 -9.73 1.80 -7.80
CA ILE A 106 -10.36 2.89 -8.55
C ILE A 106 -9.88 2.91 -10.00
N LEU A 107 -8.57 2.84 -10.22
CA LEU A 107 -8.00 2.80 -11.56
C LEU A 107 -8.51 1.59 -12.34
N SER A 108 -8.53 0.41 -11.72
CA SER A 108 -8.99 -0.82 -12.39
C SER A 108 -10.48 -0.76 -12.75
N VAL A 109 -11.32 -0.23 -11.86
CA VAL A 109 -12.76 0.00 -12.13
C VAL A 109 -12.94 0.98 -13.30
N LEU A 110 -12.20 2.10 -13.27
CA LEU A 110 -12.23 3.10 -14.34
C LEU A 110 -11.79 2.51 -15.68
N VAL A 111 -10.72 1.71 -15.70
CA VAL A 111 -10.26 1.00 -16.90
C VAL A 111 -11.30 0.02 -17.43
N GLN A 112 -11.99 -0.73 -16.56
CA GLN A 112 -13.06 -1.64 -16.98
C GLN A 112 -14.25 -0.89 -17.61
N ILE A 113 -14.60 0.28 -17.10
CA ILE A 113 -15.66 1.10 -17.70
C ILE A 113 -15.20 1.66 -19.04
N LEU A 114 -13.99 2.21 -19.12
CA LEU A 114 -13.44 2.75 -20.36
C LEU A 114 -13.22 1.68 -21.44
N SER A 115 -12.92 0.44 -21.06
CA SER A 115 -12.71 -0.64 -22.01
C SER A 115 -13.94 -0.97 -22.84
N LEU A 116 -15.14 -0.60 -22.37
CA LEU A 116 -16.39 -0.72 -23.16
C LEU A 116 -16.34 0.11 -24.46
N PHE A 117 -15.54 1.17 -24.51
CA PHE A 117 -15.33 1.98 -25.70
C PHE A 117 -14.15 1.47 -26.55
N SER A 118 -13.09 0.97 -25.89
CA SER A 118 -11.91 0.44 -26.58
C SER A 118 -11.04 -0.45 -25.68
N ALA A 119 -10.66 -1.62 -26.18
CA ALA A 119 -9.73 -2.53 -25.50
C ALA A 119 -8.37 -1.89 -25.14
N TYR A 120 -7.94 -0.86 -25.87
CA TYR A 120 -6.66 -0.18 -25.61
C TYR A 120 -6.60 0.49 -24.23
N PHE A 121 -7.74 0.81 -23.61
CA PHE A 121 -7.76 1.38 -22.27
C PHE A 121 -7.17 0.46 -21.20
N TYR A 122 -7.12 -0.87 -21.43
CA TYR A 122 -6.42 -1.79 -20.54
C TYR A 122 -4.91 -1.50 -20.43
N LEU A 123 -4.31 -0.82 -21.42
CA LEU A 123 -2.92 -0.38 -21.34
C LEU A 123 -2.67 0.62 -20.20
N LEU A 124 -3.68 1.33 -19.72
CA LEU A 124 -3.56 2.21 -18.55
C LEU A 124 -3.18 1.43 -17.28
N LEU A 125 -3.46 0.12 -17.21
CA LEU A 125 -3.01 -0.70 -16.08
C LEU A 125 -1.48 -0.79 -15.98
N LEU A 126 -0.74 -0.53 -17.06
CA LEU A 126 0.73 -0.47 -17.04
C LEU A 126 1.27 0.67 -16.17
N ILE A 127 0.43 1.65 -15.82
CA ILE A 127 0.79 2.68 -14.83
C ILE A 127 1.09 2.05 -13.47
N LEU A 128 0.40 0.96 -13.10
CA LEU A 128 0.60 0.28 -11.80
C LEU A 128 2.02 -0.29 -11.63
N PRO A 129 2.53 -1.18 -12.52
CA PRO A 129 3.90 -1.67 -12.42
C PRO A 129 4.93 -0.56 -12.66
N MET A 130 4.65 0.43 -13.52
CA MET A 130 5.55 1.56 -13.74
C MET A 130 5.72 2.39 -12.47
N PHE A 131 4.63 2.69 -11.76
CA PHE A 131 4.66 3.41 -10.48
C PHE A 131 5.34 2.58 -9.38
N GLY A 132 5.04 1.28 -9.31
CA GLY A 132 5.70 0.35 -8.39
C GLY A 132 7.22 0.30 -8.61
N PHE A 133 7.65 0.23 -9.87
CA PHE A 133 9.06 0.28 -10.24
C PHE A 133 9.71 1.61 -9.88
N TYR A 134 9.05 2.74 -10.17
CA TYR A 134 9.54 4.06 -9.78
C TYR A 134 9.77 4.18 -8.26
N LYS A 135 8.81 3.70 -7.46
CA LYS A 135 8.95 3.65 -5.99
C LYS A 135 10.08 2.74 -5.54
N LEU A 136 10.19 1.54 -6.11
CA LEU A 136 11.26 0.59 -5.82
C LEU A 136 12.64 1.19 -6.15
N TRP A 137 12.73 1.84 -7.31
CA TRP A 137 13.95 2.49 -7.78
C TRP A 137 14.37 3.62 -6.85
N THR A 138 13.46 4.53 -6.52
CA THR A 138 13.79 5.71 -5.69
C THR A 138 14.05 5.39 -4.22
N LYS A 139 13.44 4.32 -3.68
CA LYS A 139 13.54 3.99 -2.24
C LYS A 139 14.56 2.90 -1.91
N LEU A 140 14.80 1.95 -2.81
CA LEU A 140 15.67 0.80 -2.53
C LEU A 140 16.87 0.77 -3.48
N LEU A 141 16.64 0.70 -4.78
CA LEU A 141 17.73 0.45 -5.74
C LEU A 141 18.67 1.65 -5.89
N GLY A 142 18.13 2.84 -6.15
CA GLY A 142 18.91 4.06 -6.33
C GLY A 142 19.84 4.35 -5.15
N PRO A 143 19.33 4.41 -3.91
CA PRO A 143 20.19 4.62 -2.74
C PRO A 143 21.24 3.53 -2.54
N TRP A 144 20.95 2.27 -2.90
CA TRP A 144 21.91 1.17 -2.78
C TRP A 144 23.02 1.24 -3.85
N PHE A 145 22.66 1.53 -5.10
CA PHE A 145 23.63 1.66 -6.20
C PHE A 145 24.51 2.91 -6.09
N PHE A 146 23.97 4.00 -5.54
CA PHE A 146 24.66 5.29 -5.40
C PHE A 146 25.00 5.62 -3.94
N ALA A 147 25.02 4.61 -3.06
CA ALA A 147 25.46 4.81 -1.69
C ALA A 147 26.92 5.30 -1.71
N PRO A 148 27.24 6.44 -1.09
CA PRO A 148 28.63 6.83 -0.92
C PRO A 148 29.35 5.73 -0.13
N ALA A 149 30.61 5.44 -0.52
CA ALA A 149 31.43 4.53 0.26
C ALA A 149 31.41 4.97 1.73
N PRO A 150 31.28 4.05 2.70
CA PRO A 150 31.25 4.42 4.10
C PRO A 150 32.52 5.24 4.39
N GLU A 151 32.33 6.50 4.74
CA GLU A 151 33.43 7.35 5.20
C GLU A 151 34.00 6.67 6.45
N ILE A 152 35.19 6.10 6.32
CA ILE A 152 35.97 5.64 7.46
C ILE A 152 36.39 6.90 8.20
N ASP A 153 35.52 7.34 9.12
CA ASP A 153 35.78 8.47 9.98
C ASP A 153 36.80 8.01 11.04
N GLU A 154 38.10 8.14 10.70
CA GLU A 154 39.25 7.76 11.54
C GLU A 154 39.18 8.39 12.96
N ASN A 155 38.39 9.44 13.16
CA ASN A 155 38.22 10.10 14.45
C ASN A 155 37.21 9.42 15.40
N THR A 156 36.33 8.55 14.91
CA THR A 156 35.29 7.93 15.75
C THR A 156 35.80 6.66 16.47
N ASP A 157 36.73 5.93 15.85
CA ASP A 157 37.32 4.73 16.46
C ASP A 157 38.26 5.06 17.64
N GLY A 158 38.95 6.20 17.58
CA GLY A 158 39.78 6.69 18.68
C GLY A 158 38.97 7.02 19.94
N LYS A 159 37.82 7.69 19.78
CA LYS A 159 36.92 8.02 20.91
C LYS A 159 36.27 6.78 21.52
N LYS A 160 35.77 5.85 20.70
CA LYS A 160 35.16 4.59 21.18
C LYS A 160 36.17 3.69 21.92
N LYS A 161 37.44 3.64 21.49
CA LYS A 161 38.49 2.90 22.22
C LYS A 161 38.87 3.58 23.55
N ARG A 162 38.87 4.92 23.60
CA ARG A 162 39.24 5.67 24.81
C ARG A 162 38.18 5.58 25.91
N ASP A 163 36.90 5.57 25.57
CA ASP A 163 35.80 5.36 26.53
C ASP A 163 35.77 3.94 27.09
N LYS A 164 35.93 2.91 26.25
CA LYS A 164 36.04 1.52 26.71
C LYS A 164 37.24 1.28 27.64
N ARG A 165 38.33 2.02 27.44
CA ARG A 165 39.50 1.95 28.33
C ARG A 165 39.21 2.63 29.67
N ARG A 166 38.51 3.77 29.68
CA ARG A 166 38.08 4.47 30.90
C ARG A 166 37.13 3.62 31.74
N GLU A 167 36.10 3.03 31.13
CA GLU A 167 35.16 2.13 31.82
C GLU A 167 35.88 0.96 32.50
N LYS A 168 36.79 0.27 31.80
CA LYS A 168 37.55 -0.85 32.38
C LYS A 168 38.39 -0.45 33.59
N THR A 169 39.01 0.73 33.61
CA THR A 169 39.75 1.21 34.79
C THR A 169 38.84 1.54 35.98
N VAL A 170 37.59 1.94 35.74
CA VAL A 170 36.63 2.25 36.81
C VAL A 170 36.14 0.97 37.48
N TYR A 171 35.95 -0.11 36.74
CA TYR A 171 35.55 -1.42 37.30
C TYR A 171 36.68 -2.14 38.06
N LEU A 172 37.95 -1.85 37.76
CA LEU A 172 39.10 -2.45 38.45
C LEU A 172 39.52 -1.71 39.74
N ARG A 173 38.84 -0.61 40.08
CA ARG A 173 39.14 0.24 41.26
C ARG A 173 38.08 0.15 42.37
N ARG A 174 37.15 -0.79 42.26
CA ARG A 174 36.12 -1.10 43.26
C ARG A 174 36.37 -2.49 43.84
#